data_AF-A0A916E1Z0-F1
#
_entry.id   AF-A0A916E1Z0-F1
#
_cell.length_a   1.000
_cell.length_b   1.000
_cell.length_c   1.000
_cell.angle_alpha   90.00
_cell.angle_beta   90.00
_cell.angle_gamma   90.00
#
_symmetry.space_group_name_H-M   'P 1'
#
loop_
_entity.id
_entity.type
_entity.pdbx_description
1 polymer ?
#
loop_
_entity_poly.entity_id
_entity_poly.type
_entity_poly.pdbx_seq_one_letter_code
_entity_poly.pdbx_strand_id
1 'polypeptide(L)'
;MSHRTELTSQDKGKILAYMENFNPAQIARKIGRDPTTIRRIIDRYKKTGKTENLPRSGRPPALNNNEKNALINKVTQDRHEPLHEVINTLDLNCSLTTAKRALHSVGIYSHVAAKKPFISEKHALARISCSHDK
;
A
#
# COMPACT_ATOMS: atom_id res chain seq x y z
N MET A 1 25.19 -8.81 -23.37
CA MET A 1 24.28 -7.82 -22.74
C MET A 1 24.44 -7.92 -21.23
N SER A 2 24.89 -6.87 -20.55
CA SER A 2 24.94 -6.89 -19.09
C SER A 2 23.53 -6.73 -18.54
N HIS A 3 22.97 -7.79 -17.95
CA HIS A 3 21.71 -7.68 -17.23
C HIS A 3 21.90 -6.67 -16.10
N ARG A 4 21.12 -5.58 -16.11
CA ARG A 4 21.13 -4.56 -15.05
C ARG A 4 20.50 -5.15 -13.78
N THR A 5 21.27 -5.94 -13.05
CA THR A 5 20.87 -6.50 -11.75
C THR A 5 21.14 -5.50 -10.64
N GLU A 6 20.24 -5.41 -9.67
CA GLU A 6 20.52 -4.66 -8.45
C GLU A 6 21.71 -5.28 -7.69
N LEU A 7 22.53 -4.45 -7.06
CA LEU A 7 23.59 -4.94 -6.19
C LEU A 7 23.01 -5.57 -4.93
N THR A 8 23.57 -6.70 -4.54
CA THR A 8 23.24 -7.37 -3.28
C THR A 8 23.68 -6.52 -2.08
N SER A 9 23.06 -6.73 -0.91
CA SER A 9 23.45 -6.03 0.31
C SER A 9 24.91 -6.30 0.70
N GLN A 10 25.41 -7.50 0.42
CA GLN A 10 26.80 -7.89 0.66
C GLN A 10 27.76 -7.11 -0.23
N ASP A 11 27.46 -6.98 -1.53
CA ASP A 11 28.29 -6.20 -2.47
C ASP A 11 28.34 -4.73 -2.04
N LYS A 12 27.21 -4.17 -1.61
CA LYS A 12 27.16 -2.80 -1.08
C LYS A 12 27.99 -2.63 0.18
N GLY A 13 27.95 -3.59 1.11
CA GLY A 13 28.80 -3.58 2.31
C GLY A 13 30.30 -3.60 1.97
N LYS A 14 30.71 -4.45 1.01
CA LYS A 14 32.10 -4.49 0.51
C LYS A 14 32.53 -3.15 -0.10
N ILE A 15 31.66 -2.50 -0.87
CA ILE A 15 31.94 -1.18 -1.45
C ILE A 15 32.23 -0.15 -0.36
N LEU A 16 31.42 -0.13 0.71
CA LEU A 16 31.62 0.80 1.82
C LEU A 16 32.94 0.55 2.54
N ALA A 17 33.27 -0.71 2.83
CA ALA A 17 34.53 -1.06 3.48
C ALA A 17 35.75 -0.64 2.65
N TYR A 18 35.66 -0.73 1.31
CA TYR A 18 36.76 -0.32 0.43
C TYR A 18 36.80 1.19 0.14
N MET A 19 35.76 1.95 0.47
CA MET A 19 35.66 3.37 0.13
C MET A 19 36.75 4.22 0.81
N GLU A 20 37.23 3.81 1.99
CA GLU A 20 38.26 4.54 2.74
C GLU A 20 39.67 4.37 2.15
N ASN A 21 39.92 3.24 1.50
CA ASN A 21 41.28 2.83 1.12
C ASN A 21 41.51 2.79 -0.41
N PHE A 22 40.44 2.79 -1.21
CA PHE A 22 40.52 2.58 -2.65
C PHE A 22 39.71 3.61 -3.44
N ASN A 23 40.22 3.97 -4.62
CA ASN A 23 39.47 4.77 -5.58
C ASN A 23 38.32 3.93 -6.17
N PRO A 24 37.12 4.50 -6.45
CA PRO A 24 36.02 3.83 -7.14
C PRO A 24 36.40 2.91 -8.32
N ALA A 25 37.40 3.28 -9.13
CA ALA A 25 37.87 2.44 -10.24
C ALA A 25 38.58 1.15 -9.78
N GLN A 26 39.33 1.20 -8.67
CA GLN A 26 39.96 0.03 -8.06
C GLN A 26 38.92 -0.88 -7.41
N ILE A 27 37.93 -0.29 -6.73
CA ILE A 27 36.80 -1.01 -6.12
C ILE A 27 36.01 -1.76 -7.20
N ALA A 28 35.74 -1.09 -8.32
CA ALA A 28 35.06 -1.67 -9.48
C ALA A 28 35.75 -2.94 -10.01
N ARG A 29 37.09 -2.91 -10.15
CA ARG A 29 37.88 -4.08 -10.56
C ARG A 29 37.84 -5.22 -9.54
N LYS A 30 37.87 -4.92 -8.24
CA LYS A 30 37.80 -5.93 -7.16
C LYS A 30 36.44 -6.62 -7.10
N ILE A 31 35.36 -5.89 -7.33
CA ILE A 31 33.98 -6.38 -7.18
C ILE A 31 33.41 -6.91 -8.53
N GLY A 32 34.07 -6.60 -9.65
CA GLY A 32 33.61 -7.01 -10.98
C GLY A 32 32.36 -6.24 -11.43
N ARG A 33 32.25 -4.96 -11.06
CA ARG A 33 31.11 -4.09 -11.39
C ARG A 33 31.56 -2.83 -12.10
N ASP A 34 30.64 -2.19 -12.79
CA ASP A 34 30.94 -0.97 -13.54
C ASP A 34 31.33 0.20 -12.60
N PRO A 35 32.42 0.95 -12.90
CA PRO A 35 32.87 2.07 -12.06
C PRO A 35 31.81 3.16 -11.82
N THR A 36 30.90 3.38 -12.78
CA THR A 36 29.80 4.35 -12.61
C THR A 36 28.81 3.88 -11.56
N THR A 37 28.58 2.56 -11.46
CA THR A 37 27.71 1.97 -10.45
C THR A 37 28.30 2.16 -9.06
N ILE A 38 29.61 1.93 -8.91
CA ILE A 38 30.33 2.15 -7.65
C ILE A 38 30.24 3.61 -7.22
N ARG A 39 30.53 4.55 -8.12
CA ARG A 39 30.42 5.99 -7.83
C ARG A 39 29.02 6.38 -7.37
N ARG A 40 27.98 5.93 -8.08
CA ARG A 40 26.57 6.22 -7.71
C ARG A 40 26.20 5.69 -6.33
N ILE A 41 26.73 4.54 -5.93
CA ILE A 41 26.50 3.98 -4.58
C ILE A 41 27.22 4.82 -3.52
N ILE A 42 28.50 5.16 -3.74
CA ILE A 42 29.27 6.00 -2.82
C ILE A 42 28.61 7.38 -2.65
N ASP A 43 28.22 8.02 -3.74
CA ASP A 43 27.58 9.35 -3.69
C ASP A 43 26.23 9.29 -2.97
N ARG A 44 25.44 8.24 -3.21
CA ARG A 44 24.17 8.02 -2.49
C ARG A 44 24.43 7.83 -1.00
N TYR A 45 25.41 7.04 -0.63
CA TYR A 45 25.76 6.78 0.75
C TYR A 45 26.24 8.06 1.45
N LYS A 46 27.13 8.83 0.83
CA LYS A 46 27.59 10.13 1.37
C LYS A 46 26.45 11.11 1.61
N LYS A 47 25.40 11.08 0.77
CA LYS A 47 24.23 11.96 0.90
C LYS A 47 23.20 11.50 1.94
N THR A 48 22.98 10.19 2.06
CA THR A 48 21.83 9.64 2.82
C THR A 48 22.22 8.79 4.02
N GLY A 49 23.49 8.35 4.11
CA GLY A 49 23.98 7.40 5.11
C GLY A 49 23.43 5.98 4.95
N LYS A 50 22.67 5.69 3.88
CA LYS A 50 21.96 4.41 3.68
C LYS A 50 22.45 3.67 2.45
N THR A 51 22.50 2.34 2.55
CA THR A 51 22.83 1.42 1.43
C THR A 51 21.60 0.82 0.77
N GLU A 52 20.45 0.88 1.46
CA GLU A 52 19.19 0.34 0.97
C GLU A 52 18.73 1.05 -0.30
N ASN A 53 18.06 0.30 -1.17
CA ASN A 53 17.41 0.90 -2.33
C ASN A 53 16.11 1.54 -1.84
N LEU A 54 15.87 2.79 -2.23
CA LEU A 54 14.59 3.44 -1.96
C LEU A 54 13.47 2.69 -2.69
N PRO A 55 12.27 2.61 -2.09
CA PRO A 55 11.11 2.11 -2.81
C PRO A 55 10.90 2.94 -4.07
N ARG A 56 10.54 2.26 -5.16
CA ARG A 56 10.19 2.95 -6.40
C ARG A 56 8.87 3.69 -6.17
N SER A 57 8.74 4.89 -6.72
CA SER A 57 7.51 5.70 -6.62
C SER A 57 6.26 4.97 -7.16
N GLY A 58 6.45 4.04 -8.11
CA GLY A 58 5.36 3.31 -8.72
C GLY A 58 4.46 4.22 -9.58
N ARG A 59 3.37 3.63 -10.09
CA ARG A 59 2.33 4.38 -10.80
C ARG A 59 1.41 5.05 -9.76
N PRO A 60 1.05 6.33 -9.92
CA PRO A 60 0.10 6.97 -9.01
C PRO A 60 -1.24 6.21 -8.99
N PRO A 61 -1.91 6.13 -7.84
CA PRO A 61 -3.22 5.52 -7.73
C PRO A 61 -4.24 6.33 -8.54
N ALA A 62 -5.29 5.65 -9.03
CA ALA A 62 -6.35 6.29 -9.79
C ALA A 62 -7.28 7.17 -8.93
N LEU A 63 -7.31 6.94 -7.61
CA LEU A 63 -8.09 7.74 -6.66
C LEU A 63 -7.15 8.55 -5.79
N ASN A 64 -7.47 9.82 -5.59
CA ASN A 64 -6.82 10.67 -4.60
C ASN A 64 -7.30 10.30 -3.18
N ASN A 65 -6.57 10.75 -2.16
CA ASN A 65 -6.93 10.53 -0.76
C ASN A 65 -8.32 11.12 -0.42
N ASN A 66 -8.61 12.31 -0.94
CA ASN A 66 -9.90 12.98 -0.71
C ASN A 66 -11.07 12.21 -1.35
N GLU A 67 -10.90 11.77 -2.60
CA GLU A 67 -11.89 10.96 -3.32
C GLU A 67 -12.11 9.61 -2.63
N LYS A 68 -11.03 8.97 -2.18
CA LYS A 68 -11.10 7.73 -1.41
C LYS A 68 -11.90 7.92 -0.11
N ASN A 69 -11.66 9.03 0.60
CA ASN A 69 -12.39 9.33 1.82
C ASN A 69 -13.87 9.65 1.54
N ALA A 70 -14.18 10.40 0.49
CA ALA A 70 -15.55 10.67 0.06
C ALA A 70 -16.31 9.38 -0.27
N LEU A 71 -15.65 8.47 -1.00
CA LEU A 71 -16.19 7.14 -1.32
C LEU A 71 -16.49 6.33 -0.05
N ILE A 72 -15.56 6.27 0.91
CA ILE A 72 -15.74 5.54 2.16
C ILE A 72 -16.90 6.13 2.97
N ASN A 73 -16.96 7.45 3.09
CA ASN A 73 -18.01 8.13 3.85
C ASN A 73 -19.39 7.87 3.25
N LYS A 74 -19.53 8.00 1.92
CA LYS A 74 -20.79 7.78 1.22
C LYS A 74 -21.29 6.33 1.36
N VAL A 75 -20.41 5.34 1.16
CA VAL A 75 -20.76 3.92 1.35
C VAL A 75 -21.11 3.59 2.80
N THR A 76 -20.51 4.29 3.77
CA THR A 76 -20.79 4.06 5.20
C THR A 76 -22.14 4.65 5.61
N GLN A 77 -22.50 5.81 5.05
CA GLN A 77 -23.81 6.45 5.23
C GLN A 77 -24.92 5.60 4.57
N ASP A 78 -24.75 5.28 3.28
CA ASP A 78 -25.78 4.63 2.46
C ASP A 78 -25.36 3.21 2.04
N ARG A 79 -25.38 2.28 3.01
CA ARG A 79 -24.82 0.91 2.81
C ARG A 79 -25.51 0.07 1.73
N HIS A 80 -26.76 0.40 1.38
CA HIS A 80 -27.55 -0.35 0.40
C HIS A 80 -27.41 0.18 -1.03
N GLU A 81 -26.77 1.33 -1.21
CA GLU A 81 -26.58 1.94 -2.52
C GLU A 81 -25.60 1.10 -3.37
N PRO A 82 -25.93 0.81 -4.64
CA PRO A 82 -25.01 0.08 -5.50
C PRO A 82 -23.76 0.92 -5.80
N LEU A 83 -22.59 0.28 -5.79
CA LEU A 83 -21.30 0.97 -5.88
C LEU A 83 -21.14 1.83 -7.16
N HIS A 84 -21.76 1.45 -8.27
CA HIS A 84 -21.69 2.24 -9.50
C HIS A 84 -22.42 3.58 -9.37
N GLU A 85 -23.55 3.63 -8.67
CA GLU A 85 -24.27 4.88 -8.42
C GLU A 85 -23.50 5.78 -7.48
N VAL A 86 -22.82 5.21 -6.47
CA VAL A 86 -21.94 5.97 -5.59
C VAL A 86 -20.80 6.62 -6.38
N ILE A 87 -20.19 5.89 -7.32
CA ILE A 87 -19.13 6.41 -8.20
C ILE A 87 -19.65 7.55 -9.08
N ASN A 88 -20.83 7.38 -9.69
CA ASN A 88 -21.46 8.39 -10.53
C ASN A 88 -21.82 9.65 -9.73
N THR A 89 -22.38 9.47 -8.53
CA THR A 89 -22.81 10.55 -7.63
C THR A 89 -21.62 11.39 -7.16
N LEU A 90 -20.46 10.75 -6.93
CA LEU A 90 -19.22 11.41 -6.53
C LEU A 90 -18.37 11.87 -7.74
N ASP A 91 -18.85 11.68 -8.96
CA ASP A 91 -18.14 11.97 -10.23
C ASP A 91 -16.70 11.43 -10.24
N LEU A 92 -16.51 10.21 -9.75
CA LEU A 92 -15.18 9.61 -9.63
C LEU A 92 -14.75 8.99 -10.96
N ASN A 93 -13.60 9.44 -11.48
CA ASN A 93 -12.98 8.82 -12.66
C ASN A 93 -12.24 7.52 -12.30
N CYS A 94 -12.98 6.50 -11.86
CA CYS A 94 -12.44 5.20 -11.50
C CYS A 94 -13.33 4.04 -11.95
N SER A 95 -12.71 2.89 -12.19
CA SER A 95 -13.47 1.66 -12.47
C SER A 95 -14.10 1.10 -11.19
N LEU A 96 -15.18 0.32 -11.34
CA LEU A 96 -15.80 -0.43 -10.24
C LEU A 96 -14.80 -1.29 -9.47
N THR A 97 -13.85 -1.91 -10.18
CA THR A 97 -12.82 -2.75 -9.56
C THR A 97 -11.86 -1.93 -8.70
N THR A 98 -11.54 -0.71 -9.11
CA THR A 98 -10.69 0.24 -8.37
C THR A 98 -11.39 0.67 -7.09
N ALA A 99 -12.66 1.09 -7.18
CA ALA A 99 -13.46 1.48 -6.03
C ALA A 99 -13.61 0.32 -5.03
N LYS A 100 -13.88 -0.89 -5.52
CA LYS A 100 -13.98 -2.09 -4.67
C LYS A 100 -12.68 -2.39 -3.93
N ARG A 101 -11.53 -2.32 -4.62
CA ARG A 101 -10.21 -2.48 -3.97
C ARG A 101 -9.95 -1.42 -2.91
N ALA A 102 -10.35 -0.17 -3.17
CA ALA A 102 -10.23 0.91 -2.20
C ALA A 102 -11.05 0.63 -0.93
N LEU A 103 -12.28 0.13 -1.07
CA LEU A 103 -13.13 -0.27 0.06
C LEU A 103 -12.59 -1.50 0.81
N HIS A 104 -12.12 -2.52 0.09
CA HIS A 104 -11.51 -3.71 0.71
C HIS A 104 -10.24 -3.34 1.50
N SER A 105 -9.47 -2.34 1.05
CA SER A 105 -8.27 -1.88 1.77
C SER A 105 -8.57 -1.32 3.16
N VAL A 106 -9.81 -0.88 3.39
CA VAL A 106 -10.29 -0.38 4.69
C VAL A 106 -11.20 -1.38 5.41
N GLY A 107 -11.32 -2.61 4.88
CA GLY A 107 -12.12 -3.67 5.50
C GLY A 107 -13.62 -3.63 5.20
N ILE A 108 -14.06 -2.79 4.25
CA ILE A 108 -15.47 -2.75 3.83
C ILE A 108 -15.66 -3.75 2.69
N TYR A 109 -16.48 -4.76 2.94
CA TYR A 109 -16.81 -5.81 1.99
C TYR A 109 -18.31 -5.84 1.71
N SER A 110 -18.68 -6.17 0.49
CA SER A 110 -20.07 -6.43 0.11
C SER A 110 -20.46 -7.84 0.55
N HIS A 111 -21.30 -7.95 1.58
CA HIS A 111 -21.90 -9.21 2.02
C HIS A 111 -23.42 -9.16 1.91
N VAL A 112 -24.02 -10.32 1.64
CA VAL A 112 -25.47 -10.48 1.68
C VAL A 112 -25.92 -10.41 3.14
N ALA A 113 -26.88 -9.55 3.44
CA ALA A 113 -27.46 -9.46 4.78
C ALA A 113 -28.11 -10.81 5.15
N ALA A 114 -27.79 -11.34 6.32
CA ALA A 114 -28.38 -12.58 6.80
C ALA A 114 -29.89 -12.42 6.99
N LYS A 115 -30.68 -13.37 6.49
CA LYS A 115 -32.11 -13.46 6.77
C LYS A 115 -32.30 -13.76 8.26
N LYS A 116 -32.72 -12.77 9.03
CA LYS A 116 -33.05 -12.96 10.45
C LYS A 116 -34.44 -13.59 10.57
N PRO A 117 -34.65 -14.55 11.49
CA PRO A 117 -36.00 -15.03 11.77
C PRO A 117 -36.85 -13.88 12.32
N PHE A 118 -38.15 -13.91 12.03
CA PHE A 118 -39.09 -12.96 12.62
C PHE A 118 -39.11 -13.11 14.15
N ILE A 119 -39.02 -11.98 14.86
CA ILE A 119 -39.04 -11.92 16.32
C ILE A 119 -40.27 -11.10 16.70
N SER A 120 -41.18 -11.69 17.46
CA SER A 120 -42.31 -10.95 18.02
C SER A 120 -41.82 -9.92 19.04
N GLU A 121 -42.59 -8.85 19.25
CA GLU A 121 -42.26 -7.80 20.22
C GLU A 121 -42.01 -8.38 21.62
N LYS A 122 -42.83 -9.36 22.04
CA LYS A 122 -42.66 -10.10 23.31
C LYS A 122 -41.28 -10.75 23.43
N HIS A 123 -40.81 -11.40 22.37
CA HIS A 123 -39.49 -12.04 22.36
C HIS A 123 -38.34 -11.03 22.27
N ALA A 124 -38.53 -9.89 21.58
CA ALA A 124 -37.54 -8.81 21.54
C ALA A 124 -37.35 -8.19 22.93
N LEU A 125 -38.45 -7.88 23.63
CA LEU A 125 -38.41 -7.33 24.99
C LEU A 125 -37.74 -8.29 25.98
N ALA A 126 -38.09 -9.59 25.93
CA ALA A 126 -37.46 -10.60 26.80
C ALA A 126 -35.95 -10.75 26.57
N ARG A 127 -35.47 -10.55 25.33
CA ARG A 127 -34.03 -10.56 25.03
C ARG A 127 -33.30 -9.35 25.60
N ILE A 128 -33.93 -8.18 25.58
CA ILE A 128 -33.36 -6.95 26.15
C ILE A 128 -33.32 -7.05 27.68
N SER A 129 -34.41 -7.52 28.31
CA SER A 129 -34.49 -7.63 29.77
C SER A 129 -33.44 -8.60 30.32
N CYS A 130 -33.27 -9.78 29.71
CA CYS A 130 -32.28 -10.76 30.18
C CYS A 130 -30.81 -10.28 30.03
N SER A 131 -30.57 -9.22 29.25
CA SER A 131 -29.23 -8.63 29.07
C SER A 131 -28.96 -7.49 30.06
N HIS A 132 -29.99 -6.87 30.64
CA HIS A 132 -29.88 -5.79 31.64
C HIS A 132 -29.78 -6.30 33.09
N ASP A 133 -30.17 -7.55 33.35
CA ASP A 133 -30.09 -8.19 34.68
C ASP A 133 -28.69 -8.75 35.02
N LYS A 134 -27.60 -8.13 34.52
CA LYS A 134 -26.21 -8.50 34.82
C LYS A 134 -25.40 -7.35 35.38
#